data_AF-A0A9Q0YA24-F1
#
_entry.id   AF-A0A9Q0YA24-F1
#
_cell.length_a   1.000
_cell.length_b   1.000
_cell.length_c   1.000
_cell.angle_alpha   90.00
_cell.angle_beta   90.00
_cell.angle_gamma   90.00
#
_symmetry.space_group_name_H-M   'P 1'
#
loop_
_entity.id
_entity.type
_entity.pdbx_description
1 polymer ?
#
loop_
_entity_poly.entity_id
_entity_poly.type
_entity_poly.pdbx_seq_one_letter_code
_entity_poly.pdbx_strand_id
1 'polypeptide(L)'
;MLTQLNLSSCCAYCHLSIMEGKAPKIPVKEAINFLIQFEKSGSSVDAFLEKNKQKKVIMQPYLLGLGESRKNITQYFIIIDHLALPCSAHDAVGAFDTLQKSLCVWPSL
;
A
#
# COMPACT_ATOMS: atom_id res chain seq x y z
N MET A 1 15.43 -1.67 -5.29
CA MET A 1 15.63 -0.30 -4.77
C MET A 1 14.45 0.02 -3.84
N LEU A 2 14.42 -0.58 -2.64
CA LEU A 2 13.30 -0.47 -1.66
C LEU A 2 13.80 0.07 -0.30
N THR A 3 15.02 0.60 -0.24
CA THR A 3 15.70 1.03 0.98
C THR A 3 15.54 2.53 1.29
N GLN A 4 14.73 3.24 0.50
CA GLN A 4 14.61 4.71 0.54
C GLN A 4 13.18 5.18 0.86
N LEU A 5 12.33 4.35 1.48
CA LEU A 5 11.10 4.85 2.09
C LEU A 5 11.51 5.58 3.37
N ASN A 6 11.52 6.91 3.29
CA ASN A 6 12.01 7.79 4.34
C ASN A 6 11.14 7.62 5.61
N LEU A 7 11.79 7.45 6.76
CA LEU A 7 11.15 7.15 8.04
C LEU A 7 10.13 8.21 8.46
N SER A 8 10.28 9.46 7.98
CA SER A 8 9.35 10.57 8.22
C SER A 8 7.99 10.41 7.52
N SER A 9 7.97 9.78 6.34
CA SER A 9 6.73 9.51 5.59
C SER A 9 5.90 8.39 6.24
N CYS A 10 6.56 7.45 6.92
CA CYS A 10 5.89 6.44 7.75
C CYS A 10 5.29 7.04 9.04
N CYS A 11 5.80 8.16 9.56
CA CYS A 11 5.29 8.75 10.81
C CYS A 11 3.85 9.25 10.69
N ALA A 12 3.43 9.76 9.53
CA ALA A 12 2.03 10.15 9.30
C ALA A 12 1.10 8.92 9.25
N TYR A 13 1.58 7.82 8.67
CA TYR A 13 0.86 6.54 8.63
C TYR A 13 0.76 5.90 10.03
N CYS A 14 1.81 6.03 10.85
CA CYS A 14 1.73 5.70 12.27
C CYS A 14 0.70 6.58 12.99
N HIS A 15 0.64 7.88 12.73
CA HIS A 15 -0.29 8.77 13.44
C HIS A 15 -1.77 8.42 13.19
N LEU A 16 -2.14 8.04 11.96
CA LEU A 16 -3.53 7.61 11.67
C LEU A 16 -3.88 6.24 12.29
N SER A 17 -2.88 5.37 12.49
CA SER A 17 -3.06 4.08 13.18
C SER A 17 -3.00 4.17 14.71
N ILE A 18 -2.61 5.33 15.27
CA ILE A 18 -2.35 5.53 16.72
C ILE A 18 -3.57 6.08 17.48
N MET A 19 -4.70 6.37 16.80
CA MET A 19 -5.92 6.80 17.51
C MET A 19 -6.58 5.69 18.34
N GLU A 20 -6.22 4.42 18.16
CA GLU A 20 -6.71 3.32 19.01
C GLU A 20 -5.56 2.51 19.62
N GLY A 21 -4.96 3.02 20.70
CA GLY A 21 -4.29 2.24 21.76
C GLY A 21 -3.12 1.33 21.36
N LYS A 22 -1.89 1.78 21.67
CA LYS A 22 -0.64 0.98 21.69
C LYS A 22 -0.37 0.17 20.41
N ALA A 23 0.07 0.87 19.35
CA ALA A 23 0.63 0.21 18.18
C ALA A 23 1.86 -0.65 18.57
N PRO A 24 1.90 -1.95 18.22
CA PRO A 24 3.08 -2.78 18.43
C PRO A 24 4.26 -2.19 17.66
N LYS A 25 5.47 -2.28 18.23
CA LYS A 25 6.72 -1.87 17.55
C LYS A 25 6.99 -2.87 16.42
N ILE A 26 6.46 -2.59 15.24
CA ILE A 26 6.66 -3.40 14.04
C ILE A 26 7.98 -2.99 13.37
N PRO A 27 8.88 -3.92 13.01
CA PRO A 27 10.08 -3.60 12.25
C PRO A 27 9.70 -3.01 10.89
N VAL A 28 10.47 -2.02 10.41
CA VAL A 28 10.21 -1.31 9.14
C VAL A 28 9.98 -2.26 7.96
N LYS A 29 10.72 -3.38 7.91
CA LYS A 29 10.54 -4.42 6.87
C LYS A 29 9.15 -5.06 6.87
N GLU A 30 8.56 -5.26 8.05
CA GLU A 30 7.19 -5.76 8.17
C GLU A 30 6.18 -4.65 7.89
N ALA A 31 6.42 -3.42 8.34
CA ALA A 31 5.58 -2.26 8.04
C ALA A 31 5.40 -2.08 6.52
N ILE A 32 6.47 -2.27 5.73
CA ILE A 32 6.41 -2.20 4.26
C ILE A 32 5.45 -3.23 3.67
N ASN A 33 5.31 -4.44 4.26
CA ASN A 33 4.37 -5.43 3.74
C ASN A 33 2.90 -5.06 3.99
N PHE A 34 2.62 -4.21 4.98
CA PHE A 34 1.29 -3.63 5.18
C PHE A 34 0.98 -2.51 4.18
N LEU A 35 2.02 -1.80 3.72
CA LEU A 35 1.91 -0.68 2.77
C LEU A 35 1.91 -1.11 1.30
N ILE A 36 2.70 -2.13 0.96
CA ILE A 36 2.91 -2.58 -0.42
C ILE A 36 2.77 -4.10 -0.48
N GLN A 37 1.71 -4.56 -1.15
CA GLN A 37 1.55 -5.95 -1.57
C GLN A 37 2.16 -6.14 -2.97
N PHE A 38 2.65 -7.35 -3.24
CA PHE A 38 3.25 -7.70 -4.52
C PHE A 38 2.51 -8.88 -5.12
N GLU A 39 2.21 -8.78 -6.40
CA GLU A 39 1.64 -9.86 -7.20
C GLU A 39 2.46 -10.00 -8.50
N LYS A 40 2.67 -11.24 -8.94
CA LYS A 40 3.53 -11.50 -10.10
C LYS A 40 2.81 -11.10 -11.39
N SER A 41 3.50 -10.43 -12.30
CA SER A 41 2.99 -10.13 -13.65
C SER A 41 2.52 -11.41 -14.34
N GLY A 42 1.30 -11.38 -14.87
CA GLY A 42 0.59 -12.55 -15.42
C GLY A 42 -0.64 -12.94 -14.62
N SER A 43 -0.72 -12.54 -13.35
CA SER A 43 -1.96 -12.59 -12.55
C SER A 43 -2.83 -11.37 -12.86
N SER A 44 -4.15 -11.55 -13.02
CA SER A 44 -5.09 -10.44 -13.14
C SER A 44 -5.25 -9.70 -11.79
N VAL A 45 -5.33 -8.38 -11.84
CA VAL A 45 -5.66 -7.55 -10.67
C VAL A 45 -7.01 -7.96 -10.08
N ASP A 46 -8.01 -8.26 -10.91
CA ASP A 46 -9.32 -8.72 -10.44
C ASP A 46 -9.23 -10.06 -9.71
N ALA A 47 -8.39 -10.98 -10.19
CA ALA A 47 -8.15 -12.25 -9.51
C ALA A 47 -7.48 -12.06 -8.14
N PHE A 48 -6.58 -11.07 -8.03
CA PHE A 48 -6.00 -10.68 -6.74
C PHE A 48 -7.06 -10.10 -5.80
N LEU A 49 -7.95 -9.23 -6.30
CA LEU A 49 -9.02 -8.62 -5.52
C LEU A 49 -10.00 -9.67 -4.99
N GLU A 50 -10.46 -10.59 -5.85
CA GLU A 50 -11.37 -11.68 -5.44
C GLU A 50 -10.73 -12.61 -4.40
N LYS A 51 -9.45 -12.97 -4.57
CA LYS A 51 -8.70 -13.75 -3.58
C LYS A 51 -8.64 -13.06 -2.21
N ASN A 52 -8.60 -11.74 -2.18
CA ASN A 52 -8.49 -10.96 -0.94
C ASN A 52 -9.83 -10.41 -0.42
N LYS A 53 -10.94 -10.66 -1.12
CA LYS A 53 -12.30 -10.16 -0.78
C LYS A 53 -12.80 -10.64 0.58
N GLN A 54 -12.35 -11.81 1.02
CA GLN A 54 -12.70 -12.40 2.32
C GLN A 54 -11.93 -11.75 3.50
N LYS A 55 -10.82 -11.05 3.23
CA LYS A 55 -10.14 -10.21 4.22
C LYS A 55 -10.90 -8.91 4.37
N LYS A 56 -12.12 -8.99 4.91
CA LYS A 56 -12.99 -7.84 5.17
C LYS A 56 -12.58 -7.15 6.48
N VAL A 57 -11.30 -6.79 6.57
CA VAL A 57 -10.81 -5.84 7.56
C VAL A 57 -10.92 -4.48 6.89
N ILE A 58 -11.40 -3.46 7.61
CA ILE A 58 -11.32 -2.06 7.17
C ILE A 58 -9.83 -1.72 7.13
N MET A 59 -9.19 -2.02 5.99
CA MET A 59 -7.78 -1.78 5.77
C MET A 59 -7.65 -0.39 5.17
N GLN A 60 -6.73 0.37 5.75
CA GLN A 60 -6.24 1.62 5.19
C GLN A 60 -5.80 1.37 3.73
N PRO A 61 -5.99 2.33 2.82
CA PRO A 61 -5.51 2.22 1.46
C PRO A 61 -4.06 1.72 1.41
N TYR A 62 -3.78 0.77 0.52
CA TYR A 62 -2.45 0.19 0.35
C TYR A 62 -2.09 0.08 -1.13
N LEU A 63 -0.80 -0.10 -1.43
CA LEU A 63 -0.32 -0.27 -2.80
C LEU A 63 -0.27 -1.74 -3.19
N LEU A 64 -0.66 -2.03 -4.42
CA LEU A 64 -0.37 -3.28 -5.11
C LEU A 64 0.67 -3.01 -6.20
N GLY A 65 1.85 -3.61 -6.07
CA GLY A 65 2.87 -3.61 -7.11
C GLY A 65 2.76 -4.86 -7.98
N LEU A 66 2.63 -4.68 -9.29
CA LEU A 66 2.73 -5.76 -10.28
C LEU A 66 4.11 -5.76 -10.92
N GLY A 67 4.73 -6.93 -11.00
CA GLY A 67 6.03 -7.08 -11.61
C GLY A 67 6.48 -8.52 -11.73
N GLU A 68 7.58 -8.75 -12.42
CA GLU A 68 8.20 -10.08 -12.47
C GLU A 68 8.72 -10.51 -11.09
N SER A 69 9.20 -9.54 -10.30
CA SER A 69 9.67 -9.74 -8.93
C SER A 69 9.47 -8.46 -8.10
N ARG A 70 9.56 -8.57 -6.76
CA ARG A 70 9.54 -7.40 -5.86
C ARG A 70 10.63 -6.36 -6.16
N LYS A 71 11.70 -6.75 -6.89
CA LYS A 71 12.77 -5.84 -7.32
C LYS A 71 12.48 -5.18 -8.67
N ASN A 72 11.57 -5.75 -9.46
CA ASN A 72 11.21 -5.34 -10.81
C ASN A 72 9.70 -5.18 -10.92
N ILE A 73 9.18 -4.18 -10.20
CA ILE A 73 7.77 -3.77 -10.25
C ILE A 73 7.62 -2.79 -11.41
N THR A 74 6.66 -3.04 -12.29
CA THR A 74 6.42 -2.23 -13.50
C THR A 74 5.18 -1.37 -13.39
N GLN A 75 4.23 -1.73 -12.51
CA GLN A 75 2.98 -1.02 -12.32
C GLN A 75 2.59 -0.98 -10.85
N TYR A 76 1.98 0.12 -10.43
CA TYR A 76 1.41 0.29 -9.10
C TYR A 76 -0.08 0.57 -9.19
N PHE A 77 -0.83 0.03 -8.24
CA PHE A 77 -2.25 0.29 -8.05
C PHE A 77 -2.48 0.69 -6.60
N ILE A 78 -3.40 1.60 -6.37
CA ILE A 78 -3.90 1.93 -5.04
C ILE A 78 -5.15 1.08 -4.80
N ILE A 79 -5.16 0.30 -3.72
CA ILE A 79 -6.28 -0.56 -3.35
C ILE A 79 -7.09 0.12 -2.25
N ILE A 80 -8.39 0.35 -2.51
CA ILE A 80 -9.35 0.94 -1.57
C ILE A 80 -10.66 0.17 -1.71
N ASP A 81 -11.23 -0.35 -0.61
CA ASP A 81 -12.51 -1.09 -0.61
C ASP A 81 -12.61 -2.19 -1.69
N HIS A 82 -11.51 -2.92 -1.91
CA HIS A 82 -11.38 -3.94 -2.97
C HIS A 82 -11.49 -3.41 -4.41
N LEU A 83 -11.30 -2.11 -4.62
CA LEU A 83 -11.13 -1.49 -5.94
C LEU A 83 -9.66 -1.20 -6.17
N ALA A 84 -9.19 -1.44 -7.40
CA ALA A 84 -7.83 -1.10 -7.81
C ALA A 84 -7.84 0.15 -8.69
N LEU A 85 -7.23 1.22 -8.18
CA LEU A 85 -7.05 2.47 -8.92
C LEU A 85 -5.64 2.48 -9.54
N PRO A 86 -5.50 2.70 -10.86
CA PRO A 86 -4.19 2.75 -11.49
C PRO A 86 -3.38 3.93 -10.94
N CYS A 87 -2.13 3.69 -10.57
CA CYS A 87 -1.19 4.72 -10.15
C CYS A 87 -0.22 5.00 -11.29
N SER A 88 -0.10 6.26 -11.70
CA SER A 88 0.81 6.70 -12.77
C SER A 88 2.29 6.73 -12.36
N ALA A 89 2.61 6.41 -11.11
CA ALA A 89 3.99 6.43 -10.63
C ALA A 89 4.82 5.26 -11.20
N HIS A 90 6.08 5.55 -11.52
CA HIS A 90 7.04 4.59 -12.06
C HIS A 90 7.92 3.92 -10.99
N ASP A 91 7.87 4.40 -9.75
CA ASP A 91 8.61 3.85 -8.63
C ASP A 91 7.76 3.85 -7.35
N ALA A 92 8.25 3.10 -6.34
CA ALA A 92 7.56 2.95 -5.07
C ALA A 92 7.42 4.26 -4.29
N VAL A 93 8.31 5.24 -4.49
CA VAL A 93 8.28 6.51 -3.77
C VAL A 93 7.16 7.40 -4.29
N GLY A 94 7.05 7.53 -5.61
CA GLY A 94 5.95 8.26 -6.26
C GLY A 94 4.60 7.59 -6.02
N ALA A 95 4.57 6.25 -5.98
CA ALA A 95 3.35 5.52 -5.66
C ALA A 95 2.90 5.78 -4.21
N PHE A 96 3.85 5.80 -3.26
CA PHE A 96 3.55 6.13 -1.87
C PHE A 96 3.11 7.59 -1.69
N ASP A 97 3.76 8.55 -2.35
CA ASP A 97 3.33 9.95 -2.33
C ASP A 97 1.89 10.10 -2.86
N THR A 98 1.54 9.39 -3.92
CA THR A 98 0.17 9.37 -4.47
C THR A 98 -0.81 8.74 -3.47
N LEU A 99 -0.45 7.63 -2.83
CA LEU A 99 -1.25 7.00 -1.79
C LEU A 99 -1.51 7.96 -0.63
N GLN A 100 -0.47 8.61 -0.11
CA GLN A 100 -0.58 9.53 1.02
C GLN A 100 -1.45 10.74 0.67
N LYS A 101 -1.32 11.29 -0.53
CA LYS A 101 -2.20 12.35 -1.03
C LYS A 101 -3.65 11.88 -1.10
N SER A 102 -3.89 10.68 -1.63
CA SER A 102 -5.23 10.09 -1.71
C SER A 102 -5.86 9.87 -0.33
N LEU A 103 -5.06 9.49 0.67
CA LEU A 103 -5.49 9.31 2.06
C LEU A 103 -5.78 10.66 2.74
N CYS A 104 -4.98 11.69 2.47
CA CYS A 104 -5.18 13.03 3.04
C CYS A 104 -6.46 13.70 2.51
N VAL A 105 -6.89 13.37 1.29
CA VAL A 105 -8.14 13.88 0.69
C VAL A 105 -9.36 12.99 0.97
N TRP A 106 -9.18 11.85 1.67
CA TRP A 106 -10.26 11.06 2.23
C TRP A 106 -10.44 11.42 3.72
N PRO A 107 -11.06 12.57 4.04
CA PRO A 107 -11.48 12.82 5.40
C PRO A 107 -12.61 11.83 5.70
N SER A 108 -12.41 11.06 6.77
CA SER A 108 -13.44 10.43 7.60
C SER A 108 -14.89 10.75 7.18
N LEU A 109 -15.53 9.79 6.51
CA LEU A 109 -16.98 9.60 6.62
C LEU A 109 -17.26 8.76 7.88
#